data_AF-A0A6I5ZDG0-F1
#
_entry.id   AF-A0A6I5ZDG0-F1
#
_cell.length_a   1.000
_cell.length_b   1.000
_cell.length_c   1.000
_cell.angle_alpha   90.00
_cell.angle_beta   90.00
_cell.angle_gamma   90.00
#
_symmetry.space_group_name_H-M   'P 1'
#
loop_
_entity.id
_entity.type
_entity.pdbx_description
1 polymer ?
#
loop_
_entity_poly.entity_id
_entity_poly.type
_entity_poly.pdbx_seq_one_letter_code
_entity_poly.pdbx_strand_id
1 'polypeptide(L)'
;MSSSPRRTHRPALVVLTVVAAVACLVLAWWQWSRFESASGSGQNLGYALQWPAFAVAVIYAYRRFVVLESDPEEARKAAADARAAAEIPEGILPERPTTPSAASLINDPDPVKDAALIEYNRYLAELRSADTPDAPSSKGPQ
;
A
#
# COMPACT_ATOMS: atom_id res chain seq x y z
N MET A 1 20.90 27.40 15.13
CA MET A 1 19.68 26.62 14.81
C MET A 1 19.14 27.11 13.48
N SER A 2 19.44 26.41 12.38
CA SER A 2 18.86 26.74 11.08
C SER A 2 17.63 25.87 10.87
N SER A 3 16.45 26.44 11.08
CA SER A 3 15.18 25.82 10.73
C SER A 3 15.10 25.75 9.21
N SER A 4 15.35 24.57 8.64
CA SER A 4 15.16 24.35 7.20
C SER A 4 13.67 24.54 6.89
N PRO A 5 13.28 25.46 5.98
CA PRO A 5 11.88 25.63 5.61
C PRO A 5 11.40 24.34 4.95
N ARG A 6 10.46 23.64 5.60
CA ARG A 6 9.74 22.50 5.00
C ARG A 6 9.03 23.02 3.75
N ARG A 7 9.65 22.76 2.60
CA ARG A 7 9.20 23.26 1.29
C ARG A 7 7.78 22.73 1.06
N THR A 8 6.82 23.64 1.01
CA THR A 8 5.40 23.33 0.93
C THR A 8 5.07 22.73 -0.43
N HIS A 9 4.94 21.41 -0.54
CA HIS A 9 4.53 20.72 -1.77
C HIS A 9 3.01 20.82 -2.05
N ARG A 10 2.25 21.37 -1.09
CA ARG A 10 0.80 21.55 -1.16
C ARG A 10 0.30 22.25 -2.44
N PRO A 11 0.80 23.44 -2.82
CA PRO A 11 0.34 24.10 -4.05
C PRO A 11 0.66 23.30 -5.31
N ALA A 12 1.80 22.60 -5.36
CA ALA A 12 2.16 21.78 -6.50
C ALA A 12 1.19 20.59 -6.68
N LEU A 13 0.80 19.94 -5.57
CA LEU A 13 -0.20 18.88 -5.59
C LEU A 13 -1.58 19.40 -5.98
N VAL A 14 -2.00 20.56 -5.48
CA VAL A 14 -3.27 21.20 -5.90
C VAL A 14 -3.28 21.43 -7.41
N VAL A 15 -2.23 22.06 -7.95
CA VAL A 15 -2.13 22.34 -9.38
C VAL A 15 -2.15 21.05 -10.18
N LEU A 16 -1.40 20.03 -9.76
CA LEU A 16 -1.40 18.72 -10.40
C LEU A 16 -2.80 18.10 -10.41
N THR A 17 -3.51 18.09 -9.28
CA THR A 17 -4.88 17.56 -9.16
C THR A 17 -5.85 18.30 -10.07
N VAL A 18 -5.79 19.64 -10.11
CA VAL A 18 -6.65 20.45 -10.97
C VAL A 18 -6.37 20.19 -12.45
N VAL A 19 -5.09 20.15 -12.85
CA VAL A 19 -4.70 19.84 -14.23
C VAL A 19 -5.18 18.46 -14.65
N ALA A 20 -4.98 17.45 -13.80
CA ALA A 20 -5.44 16.09 -14.05
C ALA A 20 -6.97 16.00 -14.17
N ALA A 21 -7.72 16.68 -13.29
CA ALA A 21 -9.17 16.73 -13.33
C ALA A 21 -9.68 17.40 -14.61
N VAL A 22 -9.10 18.54 -15.00
CA VAL A 22 -9.46 19.23 -16.24
C VAL A 22 -9.15 18.36 -17.46
N ALA A 23 -7.99 17.70 -17.50
CA ALA A 23 -7.63 16.78 -18.57
C ALA A 23 -8.67 15.64 -18.71
N CYS A 24 -9.11 15.05 -17.59
CA CYS A 24 -10.16 14.04 -17.59
C CYS A 24 -11.48 14.58 -18.13
N LEU A 25 -11.91 15.79 -17.74
CA LEU A 25 -13.14 16.40 -18.24
C LEU A 25 -13.08 16.75 -19.73
N VAL A 26 -11.93 17.21 -20.21
CA VAL A 26 -11.70 17.45 -21.65
C VAL A 26 -11.80 16.14 -22.44
N LEU A 27 -11.23 15.05 -21.92
CA LEU A 27 -11.34 13.72 -22.54
C LEU A 27 -12.79 13.21 -22.51
N ALA A 28 -13.52 13.42 -21.41
CA ALA A 28 -14.93 13.08 -21.29
C ALA A 28 -15.77 13.80 -22.36
N TRP A 29 -15.55 15.11 -22.51
CA TRP A 29 -16.20 15.93 -23.52
C TRP A 29 -15.90 15.43 -24.94
N TRP A 30 -14.63 15.12 -25.22
CA TRP A 30 -14.25 14.57 -26.51
C TRP A 30 -14.93 13.23 -26.79
N GLN A 31 -14.97 12.33 -25.80
CA GLN A 31 -15.64 11.04 -25.94
C GLN A 31 -17.16 11.17 -26.13
N TRP A 32 -17.80 12.10 -25.43
CA TRP A 32 -19.21 12.44 -25.63
C TRP A 32 -19.47 12.88 -27.07
N SER A 33 -18.68 13.83 -27.59
CA SER A 33 -18.81 14.28 -28.98
C SER A 33 -18.62 13.14 -30.00
N ARG A 34 -17.78 12.14 -29.67
CA ARG A 34 -17.57 10.95 -30.50
C ARG A 34 -18.69 9.92 -30.39
N PHE A 35 -19.39 9.87 -29.26
CA PHE A 35 -20.60 9.07 -29.10
C PHE A 35 -21.76 9.64 -29.92
N GLU A 36 -21.92 10.96 -30.00
CA GLU A 36 -22.98 11.62 -30.80
C GLU A 36 -22.74 11.55 -32.32
N SER A 37 -21.52 11.22 -32.76
CA SER A 37 -21.19 11.09 -34.18
C SER A 37 -21.83 9.85 -34.82
N ALA A 38 -21.99 9.83 -36.15
CA ALA A 38 -22.59 8.71 -36.90
C ALA A 38 -21.86 7.36 -36.73
N SER A 39 -20.62 7.38 -36.22
CA SER A 39 -19.82 6.20 -35.88
C SER A 39 -19.72 5.95 -34.35
N GLY A 40 -20.62 6.50 -33.56
CA GLY A 40 -20.65 6.36 -32.11
C GLY A 40 -20.94 4.92 -31.66
N SER A 41 -20.24 4.45 -30.64
CA SER A 41 -20.47 3.13 -30.03
C SER A 41 -20.77 3.27 -28.53
N GLY A 42 -21.43 2.26 -27.94
CA GLY A 42 -21.68 2.23 -26.49
C GLY A 42 -20.39 2.27 -25.64
N GLN A 43 -19.24 1.88 -26.21
CA GLN A 43 -17.94 2.01 -25.54
C GLN A 43 -17.54 3.48 -25.36
N ASN A 44 -17.79 4.34 -26.35
CA ASN A 44 -17.50 5.77 -26.26
C ASN A 44 -18.28 6.43 -25.12
N LEU A 45 -19.55 6.03 -24.94
CA LEU A 45 -20.38 6.49 -23.82
C LEU A 45 -19.81 6.02 -22.47
N GLY A 46 -19.39 4.76 -22.39
CA GLY A 46 -18.69 4.22 -21.22
C GLY A 46 -17.47 5.08 -20.85
N TYR A 47 -16.62 5.40 -21.83
CA TYR A 47 -15.47 6.27 -21.61
C TYR A 47 -15.85 7.71 -21.24
N ALA A 48 -16.88 8.28 -21.88
CA ALA A 48 -17.39 9.60 -21.55
C ALA A 48 -17.87 9.71 -20.10
N LEU A 49 -18.41 8.64 -19.52
CA LEU A 49 -18.81 8.56 -18.10
C LEU A 49 -17.67 8.13 -17.17
N GLN A 50 -16.72 7.33 -17.67
CA GLN A 50 -15.56 6.86 -16.92
C GLN A 50 -14.58 8.01 -16.61
N TRP A 51 -14.31 8.89 -17.57
CA TRP A 51 -13.37 10.00 -17.36
C TRP A 51 -13.79 10.98 -16.24
N PRO A 52 -15.07 11.39 -16.11
CA PRO A 52 -15.54 12.15 -14.96
C PRO A 52 -15.39 11.40 -13.63
N ALA A 53 -15.64 10.08 -13.61
CA ALA A 53 -15.42 9.27 -12.41
C ALA A 53 -13.95 9.32 -11.95
N PHE A 54 -13.00 9.27 -12.90
CA PHE A 54 -11.59 9.46 -12.59
C PHE A 54 -11.26 10.88 -12.10
N ALA A 55 -11.86 11.93 -12.66
CA ALA A 55 -11.69 13.29 -12.14
C ALA A 55 -12.10 13.38 -10.66
N VAL A 56 -13.24 12.79 -10.30
CA VAL A 56 -13.70 12.71 -8.89
C VAL A 56 -12.73 11.90 -8.03
N ALA A 57 -12.26 10.75 -8.52
CA ALA A 57 -11.30 9.92 -7.80
C ALA A 57 -9.98 10.65 -7.52
N VAL A 58 -9.46 11.42 -8.48
CA VAL A 58 -8.24 12.22 -8.34
C VAL A 58 -8.42 13.34 -7.29
N ILE A 59 -9.56 14.04 -7.31
CA ILE A 59 -9.89 15.06 -6.30
C ILE A 59 -10.03 14.42 -4.92
N TYR A 60 -10.69 13.26 -4.85
CA TYR A 60 -10.84 12.51 -3.60
C TYR A 60 -9.49 12.06 -3.04
N ALA A 61 -8.58 11.57 -3.88
CA ALA A 61 -7.23 11.19 -3.48
C ALA A 61 -6.46 12.39 -2.90
N TYR A 62 -6.54 13.56 -3.52
CA TYR A 62 -5.95 14.79 -2.98
C TYR A 62 -6.56 15.18 -1.62
N ARG A 63 -7.89 15.17 -1.49
CA ARG A 63 -8.55 15.46 -0.21
C ARG A 63 -8.10 14.48 0.87
N ARG A 64 -8.05 13.19 0.54
CA ARG A 64 -7.63 12.14 1.46
C ARG A 64 -6.18 12.35 1.90
N PHE A 65 -5.29 12.62 0.95
CA PHE A 65 -3.89 12.94 1.23
C PHE A 65 -3.74 14.14 2.18
N VAL A 66 -4.46 15.23 1.92
CA VAL A 66 -4.45 16.42 2.79
C VAL A 66 -4.94 16.10 4.19
N VAL A 67 -6.04 15.33 4.32
CA VAL A 67 -6.59 14.92 5.62
C VAL A 67 -5.58 14.08 6.42
N LEU A 68 -4.93 13.10 5.78
CA LEU A 68 -3.90 12.29 6.44
C LEU A 68 -2.67 13.12 6.85
N GLU A 69 -2.28 14.14 6.07
CA GLU A 69 -1.19 15.03 6.47
C GLU A 69 -1.58 16.01 7.57
N SER A 70 -2.86 16.41 7.65
CA SER A 70 -3.32 17.43 8.60
C SER A 70 -3.61 16.89 9.99
N ASP A 71 -4.11 15.65 10.09
CA ASP A 71 -4.54 15.07 11.35
C ASP A 71 -3.94 13.66 11.55
N PRO A 72 -2.98 13.49 12.47
CA PRO A 72 -2.38 12.20 12.76
C PRO A 72 -3.37 11.20 13.39
N GLU A 73 -4.44 11.66 14.03
CA GLU A 73 -5.47 10.79 14.61
C GLU A 73 -6.42 10.25 13.53
N GLU A 74 -6.79 11.07 12.54
CA GLU A 74 -7.53 10.58 11.35
C GLU A 74 -6.69 9.62 10.48
N ALA A 75 -5.37 9.85 10.40
CA ALA A 75 -4.45 8.92 9.73
C ALA A 75 -4.36 7.57 10.47
N ARG A 76 -4.36 7.59 11.81
CA ARG A 76 -4.40 6.36 12.63
C ARG A 76 -5.70 5.61 12.49
N LYS A 77 -6.84 6.31 12.53
CA LYS A 77 -8.17 5.70 12.35
C LYS A 77 -8.30 5.07 10.96
N ALA A 78 -7.87 5.78 9.93
CA ALA A 78 -7.80 5.27 8.55
C ALA A 78 -6.99 3.97 8.42
N ALA A 79 -5.83 3.91 9.08
CA ALA A 79 -4.97 2.74 9.08
C ALA A 79 -5.59 1.58 9.86
N ALA A 80 -6.27 1.87 10.98
CA ALA A 80 -7.00 0.86 11.75
C ALA A 80 -8.17 0.26 10.95
N ASP A 81 -8.95 1.10 10.26
CA ASP A 81 -10.06 0.64 9.41
C ASP A 81 -9.56 -0.21 8.24
N ALA A 82 -8.46 0.19 7.60
CA ALA A 82 -7.83 -0.61 6.54
C ALA A 82 -7.31 -1.96 7.05
N ARG A 83 -6.77 -2.00 8.28
CA ARG A 83 -6.33 -3.23 8.92
C ARG A 83 -7.50 -4.15 9.24
N ALA A 84 -8.61 -3.61 9.75
CA ALA A 84 -9.82 -4.38 10.03
C ALA A 84 -10.44 -4.95 8.75
N ALA A 85 -10.39 -4.23 7.62
CA ALA A 85 -10.84 -4.74 6.32
C ALA A 85 -9.92 -5.84 5.74
N ALA A 86 -8.65 -5.88 6.14
CA ALA A 86 -7.70 -6.92 5.76
C ALA A 86 -7.72 -8.14 6.70
N GLU A 87 -8.49 -8.07 7.80
CA GLU A 87 -8.68 -9.17 8.72
C GLU A 87 -9.62 -10.20 8.09
N ILE A 88 -9.16 -11.45 8.01
CA ILE A 88 -9.93 -12.55 7.43
C ILE A 88 -10.94 -13.00 8.50
N PRO A 89 -12.27 -12.86 8.30
CA PRO A 89 -13.24 -13.38 9.25
C PRO A 89 -12.99 -14.84 9.63
N GLU A 90 -13.12 -15.16 10.92
CA GLU A 90 -12.87 -16.47 11.56
C GLU A 90 -13.72 -17.65 11.04
N GLY A 91 -14.41 -17.51 9.91
CA GLY A 91 -15.27 -18.54 9.31
C GLY A 91 -15.12 -18.72 7.80
N ILE A 92 -14.23 -17.98 7.13
CA ILE A 92 -13.95 -18.15 5.69
C ILE A 92 -12.71 -18.99 5.40
N LEU A 93 -11.91 -19.30 6.42
CA LEU A 93 -10.80 -20.23 6.25
C LEU A 93 -11.34 -21.67 6.27
N PRO A 94 -11.07 -22.48 5.23
CA PRO A 94 -11.34 -23.91 5.29
C PRO A 94 -10.64 -24.53 6.50
N GLU A 95 -11.30 -25.47 7.16
CA GLU A 95 -10.71 -26.23 8.25
C GLU A 95 -9.40 -26.85 7.75
N ARG A 96 -8.29 -26.54 8.44
CA ARG A 96 -6.95 -26.93 7.98
C ARG A 96 -6.94 -28.46 7.84
N PRO A 97 -6.66 -29.00 6.64
CA PRO A 97 -6.51 -30.44 6.47
C PRO A 97 -5.48 -30.97 7.49
N THR A 98 -5.83 -32.04 8.19
CA THR A 98 -4.98 -32.70 9.19
C THR A 98 -3.77 -33.43 8.58
N THR A 99 -3.52 -33.22 7.29
CA THR A 99 -2.29 -33.69 6.66
C THR A 99 -1.09 -33.01 7.34
N PRO A 100 -0.03 -33.77 7.65
CA PRO A 100 1.10 -33.23 8.36
C PRO A 100 1.73 -32.08 7.56
N SER A 101 1.55 -30.87 8.08
CA SER A 101 2.17 -29.64 7.59
C SER A 101 3.62 -29.57 8.06
N ALA A 102 4.44 -28.71 7.47
CA ALA A 102 5.73 -28.36 8.04
C ALA A 102 5.65 -27.95 9.53
N ALA A 103 4.49 -27.44 9.99
CA ALA A 103 4.25 -27.17 11.41
C ALA A 103 4.06 -28.42 12.29
N SER A 104 3.50 -29.53 11.77
CA SER A 104 3.39 -30.77 12.55
C SER A 104 4.74 -31.47 12.70
N LEU A 105 5.69 -31.20 11.79
CA LEU A 105 7.08 -31.64 11.89
C LEU A 105 7.89 -30.92 12.98
N ILE A 106 7.39 -29.81 13.53
CA ILE A 106 7.97 -29.05 14.65
C ILE A 106 7.48 -29.60 15.99
N ASN A 107 6.28 -30.22 16.02
CA ASN A 107 5.67 -30.77 17.23
C ASN A 107 6.09 -32.22 17.51
N ASP A 108 6.96 -32.80 16.68
CA ASP A 108 7.59 -34.10 16.91
C ASP A 108 8.99 -33.85 17.48
N PRO A 109 9.18 -33.98 18.81
CA PRO A 109 10.45 -33.66 19.45
C PRO A 109 11.50 -34.74 19.09
N ASP A 110 12.15 -34.54 17.95
CA ASP A 110 13.34 -35.29 17.56
C ASP A 110 14.58 -34.44 17.91
N PRO A 111 15.34 -34.82 18.96
CA PRO A 111 16.48 -34.04 19.44
C PRO A 111 17.58 -33.87 18.39
N VAL A 112 17.68 -34.77 17.42
CA VAL A 112 18.67 -34.68 16.33
C VAL A 112 18.27 -33.60 15.32
N LYS A 113 16.98 -33.54 14.99
CA LYS A 113 16.42 -32.56 14.05
C LYS A 113 16.39 -31.16 14.63
N ASP A 114 16.07 -31.04 15.92
CA ASP A 114 16.05 -29.77 16.64
C ASP A 114 17.46 -29.15 16.70
N ALA A 115 18.48 -29.97 16.95
CA ALA A 115 19.88 -29.51 16.92
C ALA A 115 20.28 -28.95 15.54
N ALA A 116 19.92 -29.64 14.45
CA ALA A 116 20.21 -29.20 13.09
C ALA A 116 19.49 -27.89 12.73
N LEU A 117 18.22 -27.72 13.16
CA LEU A 117 17.46 -26.49 12.94
C LEU A 117 18.06 -25.29 13.71
N ILE A 118 18.54 -25.52 14.93
CA ILE A 118 19.21 -24.48 15.74
C ILE A 118 20.48 -23.99 15.03
N GLU A 119 21.31 -24.91 14.51
CA GLU A 119 22.52 -24.54 13.76
C GLU A 119 22.19 -23.78 12.48
N TYR A 120 21.17 -24.23 11.74
CA TYR A 120 20.74 -23.56 10.53
C TYR A 120 20.21 -22.15 10.80
N ASN A 121 19.39 -21.97 11.84
CA ASN A 121 18.88 -20.65 12.23
C ASN A 121 19.99 -19.71 12.69
N ARG A 122 21.01 -20.22 13.39
CA ARG A 122 22.22 -19.46 13.73
C ARG A 122 22.98 -19.02 12.49
N TYR A 123 23.19 -19.92 11.52
CA TYR A 123 23.83 -19.58 10.25
C TYR A 123 23.06 -18.51 9.46
N LEU A 124 21.73 -18.60 9.39
CA LEU A 124 20.89 -17.58 8.76
C LEU A 124 20.98 -16.22 9.49
N ALA A 125 21.10 -16.22 10.82
CA ALA A 125 21.29 -15.01 11.59
C ALA A 125 22.67 -14.37 11.34
N GLU A 126 23.72 -15.17 11.22
CA GLU A 126 25.06 -14.71 10.84
C GLU A 126 25.07 -14.11 9.43
N LEU A 127 24.43 -14.77 8.45
CA LEU A 127 24.28 -14.22 7.09
C LEU A 127 23.51 -12.89 7.08
N ARG A 128 22.37 -12.81 7.79
CA ARG A 128 21.61 -11.56 7.91
C ARG A 128 22.46 -10.44 8.53
N SER A 129 23.30 -10.78 9.51
CA SER A 129 24.19 -9.83 10.16
C SER A 129 25.32 -9.37 9.23
N ALA A 130 25.84 -10.27 8.40
CA ALA A 130 26.86 -9.98 7.39
C ALA A 130 26.32 -9.16 6.19
N ASP A 131 25.05 -9.38 5.82
CA ASP A 131 24.37 -8.65 4.73
C ASP A 131 23.88 -7.26 5.13
N THR A 132 23.90 -6.90 6.42
CA THR A 132 23.55 -5.55 6.88
C THR A 132 24.77 -4.63 6.74
N PRO A 133 24.81 -3.70 5.77
CA PRO A 133 25.92 -2.77 5.65
C PRO A 133 25.80 -1.75 6.79
N ASP A 134 26.79 -1.75 7.69
CA ASP A 134 27.06 -0.75 8.71
C ASP A 134 25.93 -0.41 9.71
N ALA A 135 25.89 -1.15 10.83
CA ALA A 135 25.42 -0.59 12.10
C ALA A 135 26.65 -0.13 12.92
N PRO A 136 26.71 1.15 13.36
CA PRO A 136 27.91 1.73 13.93
C PRO A 136 28.26 1.14 15.30
N SER A 137 29.54 0.79 15.47
CA SER A 137 30.19 0.40 16.72
C SER A 137 29.91 1.41 17.84
N SER A 138 29.03 1.05 18.80
CA SER A 138 28.94 1.77 20.07
C SER A 138 29.94 1.17 21.06
N LYS A 139 31.05 1.87 21.26
CA LYS A 139 31.98 1.69 22.39
C LYS A 139 31.22 1.61 23.72
N GLY A 140 31.57 0.61 24.55
CA GLY A 140 31.09 0.49 25.93
C GLY A 140 31.65 1.59 26.85
N PRO A 141 30.96 1.90 27.96
CA PRO A 141 31.52 2.75 29.01
C PRO A 141 32.37 1.93 30.00
N GLN A 142 33.33 2.62 30.60
CA GLN A 142 34.25 2.13 31.63
C GLN A 142 33.57 1.99 33.00
#